data_AF-A0A1G1DRL7-F1
#
_entry.id   AF-A0A1G1DRL7-F1
#
_cell.length_a   1.000
_cell.length_b   1.000
_cell.length_c   1.000
_cell.angle_alpha   90.00
_cell.angle_beta   90.00
_cell.angle_gamma   90.00
#
_symmetry.space_group_name_H-M   'P 1'
#
loop_
_entity.id
_entity.type
_entity.pdbx_description
1 polymer ?
#
loop_
_entity_poly.entity_id
_entity_poly.type
_entity_poly.pdbx_seq_one_letter_code
_entity_poly.pdbx_strand_id
1 'polypeptide(L)'
;MMRILVFCLVMAFSCDSFAVKVKIRGEGITDDEIANAIRSPRPLSVSKAIDYVKSKYHEDDIEVLDFRNNSITFSGAHKILEFALSLPKLRKLSFHTNRIYDWRGQEAFEAFEKTLMTLLDKPTFETLDIRTNGIANLSWYQGMNSKTINAYKIKWAN
;
A
#
# COMPACT_ATOMS: atom_id res chain seq x y z
N MET A 1 35.04 -45.42 27.24
CA MET A 1 34.47 -44.06 27.37
C MET A 1 34.75 -43.30 26.07
N MET A 2 33.75 -43.16 25.18
CA MET A 2 33.89 -42.41 23.93
C MET A 2 32.76 -41.38 23.90
N ARG A 3 33.11 -40.09 24.07
CA ARG A 3 32.17 -38.98 23.96
C ARG A 3 32.04 -38.64 22.48
N ILE A 4 30.89 -38.96 21.87
CA ILE A 4 30.52 -38.47 20.55
C ILE A 4 29.83 -37.12 20.78
N LEU A 5 30.53 -36.03 20.48
CA LEU A 5 29.99 -34.68 20.39
C LEU A 5 29.27 -34.55 19.05
N VAL A 6 27.95 -34.60 19.06
CA VAL A 6 27.12 -34.27 17.90
C VAL A 6 27.02 -32.75 17.81
N PHE A 7 27.75 -32.16 16.86
CA PHE A 7 27.57 -30.77 16.47
C PHE A 7 26.31 -30.67 15.59
N CYS A 8 25.22 -30.14 16.16
CA CYS A 8 24.08 -29.68 15.37
C CYS A 8 24.47 -28.39 14.64
N LEU A 9 24.92 -28.52 13.39
CA LEU A 9 25.09 -27.41 12.47
C LEU A 9 23.70 -26.91 12.05
N VAL A 10 23.17 -25.92 12.76
CA VAL A 10 22.00 -25.17 12.30
C VAL A 10 22.46 -24.34 11.11
N MET A 11 22.26 -24.87 9.90
CA MET A 11 22.34 -24.08 8.68
C MET A 11 21.19 -23.07 8.71
N ALA A 12 21.46 -21.89 9.27
CA ALA A 12 20.68 -20.71 8.99
C ALA A 12 20.83 -20.43 7.48
N PHE A 13 19.92 -20.99 6.69
CA PHE A 13 19.67 -20.46 5.36
C PHE A 13 19.21 -19.03 5.58
N SER A 14 20.15 -18.10 5.46
CA SER A 14 19.87 -16.71 5.16
C SER A 14 19.10 -16.72 3.85
N CYS A 15 17.78 -16.83 3.96
CA CYS A 15 16.86 -16.62 2.87
C CYS A 15 17.06 -15.15 2.49
N ASP A 16 17.87 -14.91 1.47
CA ASP A 16 17.99 -13.59 0.87
C ASP A 16 16.57 -13.20 0.46
N SER A 17 15.92 -12.37 1.29
CA SER A 17 14.64 -11.76 0.93
C SER A 17 14.94 -10.87 -0.25
N PHE A 18 14.74 -11.37 -1.46
CA PHE A 18 14.73 -10.56 -2.65
C PHE A 18 13.50 -9.66 -2.55
N ALA A 19 13.63 -8.55 -1.83
CA ALA A 19 12.56 -7.61 -1.60
C ALA A 19 12.04 -7.11 -2.94
N VAL A 20 10.88 -7.61 -3.40
CA VAL A 20 10.29 -7.15 -4.65
C VAL A 20 9.69 -5.77 -4.43
N LYS A 21 10.26 -4.79 -5.14
CA LYS A 21 9.82 -3.40 -5.10
C LYS A 21 9.12 -3.07 -6.40
N VAL A 22 7.79 -3.02 -6.38
CA VAL A 22 6.97 -2.70 -7.53
C VAL A 22 6.75 -1.19 -7.57
N LYS A 23 7.18 -0.55 -8.65
CA LYS A 23 7.06 0.90 -8.87
C LYS A 23 6.17 1.15 -10.07
N ILE A 24 5.09 1.90 -9.85
CA ILE A 24 4.08 2.24 -10.86
C ILE A 24 3.82 3.74 -10.74
N ARG A 25 4.84 4.54 -11.08
CA ARG A 25 4.87 5.97 -10.82
C ARG A 25 4.73 6.78 -12.09
N GLY A 26 3.88 7.80 -12.09
CA GLY A 26 3.79 8.69 -13.25
C GLY A 26 3.14 8.04 -14.48
N GLU A 27 2.48 6.89 -14.31
CA GLU A 27 1.90 6.10 -15.41
C GLU A 27 0.50 6.63 -15.83
N GLY A 28 0.09 7.79 -15.31
CA GLY A 28 -1.22 8.37 -15.58
C GLY A 28 -2.37 7.52 -15.04
N ILE A 29 -2.16 6.80 -13.94
CA ILE A 29 -3.19 5.92 -13.36
C ILE A 29 -4.30 6.76 -12.72
N THR A 30 -5.54 6.35 -12.95
CA THR A 30 -6.72 6.89 -12.29
C THR A 30 -7.72 5.77 -12.00
N ASP A 31 -8.81 6.12 -11.31
CA ASP A 31 -9.84 5.20 -10.88
C ASP A 31 -10.54 4.56 -12.08
N ASP A 32 -11.05 3.34 -11.93
CA ASP A 32 -11.61 2.59 -13.06
C ASP A 32 -12.79 3.30 -13.72
N GLU A 33 -13.65 3.93 -12.94
CA GLU A 33 -14.80 4.69 -13.44
C GLU A 33 -14.34 5.87 -14.31
N ILE A 34 -13.35 6.63 -13.84
CA ILE A 34 -12.79 7.77 -14.57
C ILE A 34 -12.10 7.28 -15.85
N ALA A 35 -11.29 6.23 -15.77
CA ALA A 35 -10.59 5.68 -16.93
C ALA A 35 -11.57 5.15 -17.99
N ASN A 36 -12.69 4.54 -17.57
CA ASN A 36 -13.71 4.02 -18.47
C ASN A 36 -14.60 5.12 -19.07
N ALA A 37 -14.77 6.26 -18.38
CA ALA A 37 -15.54 7.40 -18.87
C ALA A 37 -14.83 8.21 -19.96
N ILE A 38 -13.49 8.12 -20.05
CA ILE A 38 -12.67 8.87 -21.00
C ILE A 38 -12.56 8.12 -22.34
N ARG A 39 -12.66 8.86 -23.46
CA ARG A 39 -12.40 8.32 -24.81
C ARG A 39 -10.90 8.27 -25.09
N SER A 40 -10.48 7.38 -25.98
CA SER A 40 -9.06 7.17 -26.28
C SER A 40 -8.31 8.46 -26.67
N PRO A 41 -7.04 8.63 -26.23
CA PRO A 41 -6.29 7.70 -25.40
C PRO A 41 -6.77 7.69 -23.93
N ARG A 42 -7.08 6.48 -23.41
CA ARG A 42 -7.59 6.30 -22.05
C ARG A 42 -6.44 6.30 -21.06
N PRO A 43 -6.59 6.92 -19.87
CA PRO A 43 -5.63 6.71 -18.79
C PRO A 43 -5.65 5.25 -18.32
N LEU A 44 -4.56 4.80 -17.70
CA LEU A 44 -4.50 3.47 -17.12
C LEU A 44 -5.42 3.41 -15.88
N SER A 45 -6.18 2.33 -15.76
CA SER A 45 -7.08 2.15 -14.62
C SER A 45 -6.35 1.48 -13.45
N VAL A 46 -6.81 1.71 -12.22
CA VAL A 46 -6.28 1.04 -11.03
C VAL A 46 -6.36 -0.49 -11.15
N SER A 47 -7.49 -1.05 -11.59
CA SER A 47 -7.61 -2.50 -11.79
C SER A 47 -6.59 -3.02 -12.78
N LYS A 48 -6.39 -2.34 -13.93
CA LYS A 48 -5.37 -2.76 -14.91
C LYS A 48 -3.95 -2.69 -14.34
N ALA A 49 -3.65 -1.69 -13.51
CA ALA A 49 -2.36 -1.59 -12.84
C ALA A 49 -2.17 -2.76 -11.85
N ILE A 50 -3.20 -3.10 -11.05
CA ILE A 50 -3.18 -4.26 -10.14
C ILE A 50 -3.03 -5.57 -10.91
N ASP A 51 -3.78 -5.77 -11.98
CA ASP A 51 -3.70 -6.97 -12.83
C ASP A 51 -2.29 -7.14 -13.41
N TYR A 52 -1.67 -6.04 -13.84
CA TYR A 52 -0.28 -6.05 -14.27
C TYR A 52 0.66 -6.52 -13.14
N VAL A 53 0.50 -6.02 -11.90
CA VAL A 53 1.30 -6.48 -10.75
C VAL A 53 1.11 -7.98 -10.53
N LYS A 54 -0.14 -8.43 -10.46
CA LYS A 54 -0.47 -9.85 -10.23
C LYS A 54 0.07 -10.77 -11.33
N SER A 55 0.08 -10.31 -12.57
CA SER A 55 0.60 -11.08 -13.71
C SER A 55 2.13 -11.20 -13.72
N LYS A 56 2.82 -10.26 -13.06
CA LYS A 56 4.29 -10.11 -13.16
C LYS A 56 5.03 -10.54 -11.91
N TYR A 57 4.39 -10.49 -10.74
CA TYR A 57 5.01 -10.73 -9.45
C TYR A 57 4.16 -11.69 -8.62
N HIS A 58 4.82 -12.56 -7.87
CA HIS A 58 4.13 -13.37 -6.87
C HIS A 58 3.78 -12.50 -5.66
N GLU A 59 2.53 -12.60 -5.18
CA GLU A 59 2.02 -11.80 -4.07
C GLU A 59 2.89 -11.96 -2.80
N ASP A 60 3.42 -13.16 -2.59
CA ASP A 60 4.27 -13.51 -1.44
C ASP A 60 5.65 -12.84 -1.45
N ASP A 61 6.06 -12.19 -2.54
CA ASP A 61 7.39 -11.59 -2.65
C ASP A 61 7.38 -10.06 -2.59
N ILE A 62 6.20 -9.45 -2.72
CA ILE A 62 6.06 -7.99 -2.80
C ILE A 62 6.22 -7.36 -1.42
N GLU A 63 7.34 -6.64 -1.24
CA GLU A 63 7.61 -5.87 -0.02
C GLU A 63 7.25 -4.38 -0.15
N VAL A 64 7.27 -3.84 -1.37
CA VAL A 64 6.99 -2.42 -1.62
C VAL A 64 6.08 -2.23 -2.81
N LEU A 65 5.00 -1.49 -2.60
CA LEU A 65 4.13 -0.95 -3.65
C LEU A 65 4.24 0.58 -3.69
N ASP A 66 4.53 1.12 -4.87
CA ASP A 66 4.76 2.55 -5.03
C ASP A 66 3.96 3.11 -6.21
N PHE A 67 2.83 3.76 -5.89
CA PHE A 67 1.86 4.36 -6.80
C PHE A 67 1.98 5.89 -6.86
N ARG A 68 3.17 6.43 -6.59
CA ARG A 68 3.38 7.89 -6.54
C ARG A 68 3.14 8.59 -7.87
N ASN A 69 2.80 9.87 -7.79
CA ASN A 69 2.67 10.76 -8.96
C ASN A 69 1.64 10.23 -9.97
N ASN A 70 0.47 9.81 -9.51
CA ASN A 70 -0.65 9.42 -10.38
C ASN A 70 -1.86 10.34 -10.12
N SER A 71 -3.01 10.03 -10.72
CA SER A 71 -4.28 10.73 -10.51
C SER A 71 -5.29 9.81 -9.82
N ILE A 72 -4.81 8.98 -8.88
CA ILE A 72 -5.65 8.05 -8.10
C ILE A 72 -6.44 8.88 -7.09
N THR A 73 -7.76 8.69 -7.08
CA THR A 73 -8.66 9.30 -6.12
C THR A 73 -8.93 8.35 -4.97
N PHE A 74 -9.86 8.74 -4.10
CA PHE A 74 -10.24 7.97 -2.93
C PHE A 74 -10.69 6.53 -3.26
N SER A 75 -11.53 6.34 -4.29
CA SER A 75 -12.04 5.01 -4.68
C SER A 75 -10.93 4.10 -5.20
N GLY A 76 -10.06 4.61 -6.07
CA GLY A 76 -8.89 3.89 -6.54
C GLY A 76 -7.90 3.54 -5.42
N ALA A 77 -7.68 4.45 -4.47
CA ALA A 77 -6.81 4.20 -3.32
C ALA A 77 -7.37 3.10 -2.42
N HIS A 78 -8.69 3.06 -2.20
CA HIS A 78 -9.34 1.99 -1.45
C HIS A 78 -9.11 0.62 -2.09
N LYS A 79 -9.31 0.48 -3.41
CA LYS A 79 -9.00 -0.76 -4.14
C LYS A 79 -7.53 -1.20 -4.00
N ILE A 80 -6.60 -0.24 -4.02
CA ILE A 80 -5.17 -0.53 -3.82
C ILE A 80 -4.91 -0.97 -2.37
N LEU A 81 -5.61 -0.41 -1.38
CA LEU A 81 -5.52 -0.88 0.00
C LEU A 81 -6.03 -2.32 0.14
N GLU A 82 -7.14 -2.67 -0.49
CA GLU A 82 -7.68 -4.04 -0.48
C GLU A 82 -6.67 -5.02 -1.09
N PHE A 83 -6.05 -4.66 -2.21
CA PHE A 83 -4.96 -5.46 -2.78
C PHE A 83 -3.74 -5.53 -1.84
N ALA A 84 -3.34 -4.42 -1.23
CA ALA A 84 -2.24 -4.39 -0.27
C ALA A 84 -2.47 -5.30 0.96
N LEU A 85 -3.74 -5.50 1.36
CA LEU A 85 -4.10 -6.43 2.42
C LEU A 85 -3.85 -7.89 2.02
N SER A 86 -3.97 -8.25 0.74
CA SER A 86 -3.68 -9.62 0.25
C SER A 86 -2.18 -9.93 0.24
N LEU A 87 -1.32 -8.91 0.23
CA LEU A 87 0.13 -9.08 0.17
C LEU A 87 0.72 -9.35 1.57
N PRO A 88 1.21 -10.56 1.88
CA PRO A 88 1.63 -10.91 3.25
C PRO A 88 2.94 -10.25 3.68
N LYS A 89 3.87 -10.03 2.73
CA LYS A 89 5.17 -9.41 3.00
C LYS A 89 5.22 -7.91 2.75
N LEU A 90 4.09 -7.26 2.45
CA LEU A 90 4.09 -5.83 2.15
C LEU A 90 4.50 -5.00 3.38
N ARG A 91 5.58 -4.24 3.23
CA ARG A 91 6.11 -3.34 4.26
C ARG A 91 5.79 -1.89 3.97
N LYS A 92 5.75 -1.49 2.69
CA LYS A 92 5.62 -0.09 2.31
C LYS A 92 4.63 0.10 1.18
N LEU A 93 3.69 1.03 1.38
CA LEU A 93 2.76 1.50 0.37
C LEU A 93 2.93 3.02 0.21
N SER A 94 2.99 3.51 -1.02
CA SER A 94 3.07 4.94 -1.29
C SER A 94 2.02 5.41 -2.29
N PHE A 95 1.23 6.38 -1.85
CA PHE A 95 0.31 7.20 -2.64
C PHE A 95 0.80 8.65 -2.75
N HIS A 96 2.04 8.96 -2.41
CA HIS A 96 2.54 10.34 -2.41
C HIS A 96 2.32 11.02 -3.77
N THR A 97 1.74 12.23 -3.72
CA THR A 97 1.29 12.99 -4.89
C THR A 97 0.25 12.22 -5.73
N ASN A 98 -0.98 12.20 -5.23
CA ASN A 98 -2.17 11.68 -5.91
C ASN A 98 -3.35 12.64 -5.65
N ARG A 99 -4.58 12.22 -5.97
CA ARG A 99 -5.81 13.00 -5.83
C ARG A 99 -6.72 12.44 -4.73
N ILE A 100 -6.14 11.93 -3.65
CA ILE A 100 -6.90 11.40 -2.52
C ILE A 100 -7.34 12.58 -1.64
N TYR A 101 -8.61 12.94 -1.69
CA TYR A 101 -9.17 14.06 -0.93
C TYR A 101 -9.84 13.58 0.36
N ASP A 102 -9.93 14.48 1.35
CA ASP A 102 -10.64 14.25 2.60
C ASP A 102 -12.16 14.38 2.36
N TRP A 103 -12.87 13.24 2.38
CA TRP A 103 -14.32 13.16 2.19
C TRP A 103 -15.04 12.68 3.47
N ARG A 104 -14.56 13.11 4.64
CA ARG A 104 -15.19 12.78 5.93
C ARG A 104 -16.70 13.04 5.92
N GLY A 105 -17.45 12.15 6.56
CA GLY A 105 -18.92 12.18 6.63
C GLY A 105 -19.62 11.38 5.54
N GLN A 106 -18.88 10.70 4.67
CA GLN A 106 -19.41 9.75 3.69
C GLN A 106 -19.12 8.30 4.11
N GLU A 107 -20.05 7.39 3.88
CA GLU A 107 -19.89 5.95 4.20
C GLU A 107 -18.64 5.34 3.54
N ALA A 108 -18.39 5.69 2.27
CA ALA A 108 -17.20 5.24 1.55
C ALA A 108 -15.91 5.66 2.28
N PHE A 109 -15.90 6.85 2.88
CA PHE A 109 -14.78 7.37 3.67
C PHE A 109 -14.45 6.47 4.87
N GLU A 110 -15.48 6.05 5.60
CA GLU A 110 -15.34 5.18 6.77
C GLU A 110 -14.83 3.79 6.38
N ALA A 111 -15.29 3.25 5.24
CA ALA A 111 -14.83 1.95 4.73
C ALA A 111 -13.34 1.97 4.36
N PHE A 112 -12.84 3.03 3.73
CA PHE A 112 -11.42 3.23 3.47
C PHE A 112 -10.62 3.32 4.76
N GLU A 113 -11.06 4.12 5.75
CA GLU A 113 -10.34 4.24 7.01
C GLU A 113 -10.25 2.90 7.74
N LYS A 114 -11.31 2.10 7.73
CA LYS A 114 -11.31 0.75 8.30
C LYS A 114 -10.30 -0.17 7.59
N THR A 115 -10.27 -0.12 6.27
CA THR A 115 -9.33 -0.91 5.46
C THR A 115 -7.89 -0.47 5.73
N LEU A 116 -7.67 0.85 5.80
CA LEU A 116 -6.38 1.44 6.14
C LEU A 116 -5.92 1.00 7.54
N MET A 117 -6.77 1.08 8.56
CA MET A 117 -6.42 0.64 9.92
C MET A 117 -6.01 -0.84 9.94
N THR A 118 -6.74 -1.68 9.21
CA THR A 118 -6.39 -3.10 9.05
C THR A 118 -4.99 -3.28 8.45
N LEU A 119 -4.62 -2.46 7.46
CA LEU A 119 -3.28 -2.48 6.87
C LEU A 119 -2.21 -2.00 7.87
N LEU A 120 -2.48 -0.93 8.61
CA LEU A 120 -1.57 -0.38 9.62
C LEU A 120 -1.31 -1.36 10.77
N ASP A 121 -2.28 -2.22 11.09
CA ASP A 121 -2.16 -3.21 12.15
C ASP A 121 -1.37 -4.46 11.73
N LYS A 122 -1.06 -4.63 10.44
CA LYS A 122 -0.18 -5.73 9.98
C LYS A 122 1.20 -5.57 10.62
N PRO A 123 1.74 -6.62 11.31
CA PRO A 123 3.04 -6.53 11.98
C PRO A 123 4.20 -6.22 11.03
N THR A 124 4.12 -6.70 9.79
CA THR A 124 5.12 -6.48 8.75
C THR A 124 5.01 -5.11 8.09
N PHE A 125 3.89 -4.40 8.24
CA PHE A 125 3.68 -3.11 7.59
C PHE A 125 4.36 -1.98 8.36
N GLU A 126 5.15 -1.18 7.65
CA GLU A 126 6.03 -0.16 8.24
C GLU A 126 5.65 1.26 7.87
N THR A 127 5.22 1.47 6.63
CA THR A 127 5.03 2.84 6.13
C THR A 127 3.94 2.93 5.09
N LEU A 128 3.00 3.84 5.35
CA LEU A 128 2.13 4.42 4.35
C LEU A 128 2.59 5.86 4.06
N ASP A 129 2.89 6.19 2.81
CA ASP A 129 3.19 7.58 2.41
C ASP A 129 2.05 8.18 1.59
N ILE A 130 1.36 9.15 2.16
CA ILE A 130 0.23 9.87 1.56
C ILE A 130 0.51 11.36 1.38
N ARG A 131 1.74 11.83 1.62
CA ARG A 131 2.09 13.25 1.49
C ARG A 131 1.66 13.81 0.12
N THR A 132 1.35 15.10 0.07
CA THR A 132 0.88 15.77 -1.15
C THR A 132 -0.44 15.18 -1.70
N ASN A 133 -1.32 14.72 -0.81
CA ASN A 133 -2.72 14.41 -1.10
C ASN A 133 -3.63 15.35 -0.28
N GLY A 134 -4.87 15.56 -0.71
CA GLY A 134 -5.84 16.38 0.05
C GLY A 134 -6.19 15.80 1.43
N ILE A 135 -6.15 14.46 1.57
CA ILE A 135 -6.37 13.78 2.85
C ILE A 135 -5.22 13.98 3.85
N ALA A 136 -4.03 14.36 3.38
CA ALA A 136 -2.84 14.52 4.20
C ALA A 136 -2.84 15.86 4.95
N ASN A 137 -3.83 16.05 5.82
CA ASN A 137 -4.01 17.23 6.64
C ASN A 137 -4.01 16.88 8.14
N LEU A 138 -3.74 17.89 8.99
CA LEU A 138 -3.59 17.70 10.44
C LEU A 138 -4.85 17.12 11.10
N SER A 139 -6.03 17.59 10.69
CA SER A 139 -7.31 17.17 11.29
C SER A 139 -7.58 15.69 11.02
N TRP A 140 -7.36 15.23 9.79
CA TRP A 140 -7.46 13.82 9.45
C TRP A 140 -6.43 12.98 10.20
N TYR A 141 -5.16 13.41 10.23
CA TYR A 141 -4.12 12.67 10.95
C TYR A 141 -4.40 12.55 12.46
N GLN A 142 -4.87 13.63 13.10
CA GLN A 142 -5.30 13.58 14.51
C GLN A 142 -6.44 12.60 14.72
N GLY A 143 -7.41 12.55 13.80
CA GLY A 143 -8.48 11.56 13.81
C GLY A 143 -7.99 10.12 13.66
N MET A 144 -7.01 9.87 12.79
CA MET A 144 -6.38 8.55 12.69
C MET A 144 -5.61 8.18 13.96
N ASN A 145 -4.89 9.14 14.54
CA ASN A 145 -4.10 8.94 15.77
C ASN A 145 -4.97 8.67 17.00
N SER A 146 -6.22 9.14 17.03
CA SER A 146 -7.17 8.78 18.09
C SER A 146 -7.82 7.41 17.88
N LYS A 147 -7.84 6.89 16.64
CA LYS A 147 -8.43 5.59 16.28
C LYS A 147 -7.45 4.42 16.38
N THR A 148 -6.16 4.65 16.14
CA THR A 148 -5.14 3.60 16.18
C THR A 148 -3.81 4.10 16.73
N ILE A 149 -3.16 3.26 17.53
CA ILE A 149 -1.78 3.49 17.99
C ILE A 149 -0.76 3.40 16.85
N ASN A 150 -1.14 2.81 15.71
CA ASN A 150 -0.26 2.58 14.55
C ASN A 150 -0.24 3.76 13.57
N ALA A 151 -0.87 4.90 13.91
CA ALA A 151 -0.88 6.10 13.06
C ALA A 151 0.52 6.66 12.78
N TYR A 152 1.52 6.38 13.62
CA TYR A 152 2.92 6.77 13.39
C TYR A 152 3.52 6.17 12.10
N LYS A 153 2.93 5.11 11.54
CA LYS A 153 3.34 4.51 10.27
C LYS A 153 2.94 5.38 9.06
N ILE A 154 2.10 6.39 9.25
CA ILE A 154 1.62 7.27 8.19
C ILE A 154 2.55 8.48 8.03
N LYS A 155 3.15 8.62 6.85
CA LYS A 155 3.83 9.85 6.42
C LYS A 155 2.82 10.75 5.74
N TRP A 156 2.49 11.87 6.36
CA TRP A 156 1.43 12.79 5.92
C TRP A 156 1.91 14.23 5.73
N ALA A 157 2.85 14.71 6.54
CA ALA A 157 3.49 16.03 6.38
C ALA A 157 4.87 15.90 5.73
N ASN A 158 5.33 16.98 5.07
CA ASN A 158 6.65 17.05 4.43
C ASN A 158 7.79 17.10 5.45
#